data_AF-F4PPF6-F1
#
_entry.id   AF-F4PPF6-F1
#
_cell.length_a   1.000
_cell.length_b   1.000
_cell.length_c   1.000
_cell.angle_alpha   90.00
_cell.angle_beta   90.00
_cell.angle_gamma   90.00
#
_symmetry.space_group_name_H-M   'P 1'
#
loop_
_entity.id
_entity.type
_entity.pdbx_description
1 polymer ?
#
loop_
_entity_poly.entity_id
_entity_poly.type
_entity_poly.pdbx_seq_one_letter_code
_entity_poly.pdbx_strand_id
1 'polypeptide(L)'
;MLDSKNLNISLFYLRQLFFSSFDQKIHANDTECFDKLSDVWRHFAKNVALVENQLGTNGSAAFGHLFGYDASYYSCGVNVFEKSGVMNKEQGRKLRTDVLSVGGSQDSNVTLKNFLGRNFLP
;
A
#
# COMPACT_ATOMS: atom_id res chain seq x y z
N MET A 1 -23.34 8.39 8.13
CA MET A 1 -22.10 7.57 8.23
C MET A 1 -21.24 7.60 6.95
N LEU A 2 -21.59 8.40 5.92
CA LEU A 2 -20.72 8.61 4.75
C LEU A 2 -19.75 9.77 4.96
N ASP A 3 -20.21 10.83 5.63
CA ASP A 3 -19.44 12.07 5.81
C ASP A 3 -18.17 11.88 6.65
N SER A 4 -18.19 10.89 7.55
CA SER A 4 -17.04 10.53 8.38
C SER A 4 -15.99 9.69 7.65
N LYS A 5 -16.27 9.18 6.43
CA LYS A 5 -15.35 8.31 5.67
C LYS A 5 -13.98 8.94 5.46
N ASN A 6 -13.96 10.26 5.25
CA ASN A 6 -12.75 11.00 4.91
C ASN A 6 -12.13 11.71 6.13
N LEU A 7 -12.68 11.50 7.33
CA LEU A 7 -12.12 12.09 8.55
C LEU A 7 -10.67 11.58 8.74
N ASN A 8 -9.71 12.50 8.81
CA ASN A 8 -8.27 12.23 8.96
C ASN A 8 -7.63 11.37 7.85
N ILE A 9 -8.29 11.21 6.69
CA ILE A 9 -7.82 10.32 5.63
C ILE A 9 -6.42 10.67 5.12
N SER A 10 -6.08 11.97 5.04
CA SER A 10 -4.76 12.42 4.61
C SER A 10 -3.67 12.04 5.61
N LEU A 11 -3.90 12.28 6.91
CA LEU A 11 -2.94 11.90 7.96
C LEU A 11 -2.78 10.37 8.05
N PHE A 12 -3.88 9.63 7.86
CA PHE A 12 -3.84 8.18 7.77
C PHE A 12 -2.94 7.72 6.62
N TYR A 13 -3.11 8.26 5.41
CA TYR A 13 -2.28 7.88 4.26
C TYR A 13 -0.84 8.36 4.36
N LEU A 14 -0.57 9.52 4.96
CA LEU A 14 0.81 9.94 5.26
C LEU A 14 1.53 8.94 6.17
N ARG A 15 0.83 8.36 7.16
CA ARG A 15 1.38 7.29 7.99
C ARG A 15 1.61 5.99 7.19
N GLN A 16 0.75 5.64 6.24
CA GLN A 16 0.98 4.49 5.35
C GLN A 16 2.19 4.72 4.43
N LEU A 17 2.30 5.91 3.84
CA LEU A 17 3.44 6.31 3.03
C LEU A 17 4.74 6.26 3.83
N PHE A 18 4.73 6.70 5.09
CA PHE A 18 5.85 6.53 6.00
C PHE A 18 6.29 5.06 6.07
N PHE A 19 5.39 4.13 6.39
CA PHE A 19 5.74 2.71 6.48
C PHE A 19 6.25 2.16 5.15
N SER A 20 5.61 2.48 4.03
CA SER A 20 6.06 2.09 2.70
C SER A 20 7.45 2.62 2.39
N SER A 21 7.73 3.90 2.65
CA SER A 21 9.04 4.52 2.40
C SER A 21 10.13 3.92 3.29
N PHE A 22 9.81 3.64 4.56
CA PHE A 22 10.73 2.98 5.47
C PHE A 22 11.06 1.57 4.98
N ASP A 23 10.05 0.75 4.69
CA ASP A 23 10.19 -0.62 4.19
C ASP A 23 11.04 -0.67 2.90
N GLN A 24 10.75 0.20 1.92
CA GLN A 24 11.55 0.29 0.69
C GLN A 24 12.99 0.74 0.96
N LYS A 25 13.21 1.68 1.87
CA LYS A 25 14.55 2.21 2.16
C LYS A 25 15.47 1.13 2.75
N ILE A 26 14.95 0.31 3.66
CA ILE A 26 15.77 -0.69 4.37
C ILE A 26 15.97 -1.98 3.58
N HIS A 27 15.11 -2.25 2.60
CA HIS A 27 15.25 -3.37 1.65
C HIS A 27 15.89 -2.96 0.32
N ALA A 28 16.33 -1.71 0.20
CA ALA A 28 17.16 -1.28 -0.92
C ALA A 28 18.60 -1.83 -0.78
N ASN A 29 19.42 -1.68 -1.82
CA ASN A 29 20.81 -2.14 -1.84
C ASN A 29 21.78 -1.33 -0.93
N ASP A 30 21.25 -0.48 -0.03
CA ASP A 30 22.03 0.41 0.86
C ASP A 30 22.04 -0.14 2.29
N THR A 31 23.15 -0.75 2.68
CA THR A 31 23.32 -1.37 4.00
C THR A 31 23.73 -0.40 5.10
N GLU A 32 24.13 0.85 4.77
CA GLU A 32 24.55 1.84 5.78
C GLU A 32 23.39 2.23 6.72
N CYS A 33 22.16 2.00 6.28
CA CYS A 33 20.97 2.31 7.06
C CYS A 33 20.78 1.41 8.29
N PHE A 34 21.39 0.22 8.33
CA PHE A 34 21.13 -0.78 9.38
C PHE A 34 21.68 -0.36 10.75
N ASP A 35 22.83 0.31 10.79
CA ASP A 35 23.40 0.84 12.05
C ASP A 35 22.56 2.00 12.62
N LYS A 36 21.66 2.57 11.81
CA LYS A 36 20.89 3.78 12.13
C LYS A 36 19.38 3.58 11.91
N LEU A 37 18.89 2.36 12.04
CA LEU A 37 17.50 2.02 11.72
C LEU A 37 16.47 2.88 12.47
N SER A 38 16.74 3.18 13.73
CA SER A 38 15.90 4.08 14.55
C SER A 38 15.92 5.53 14.04
N ASP A 39 17.01 5.99 13.46
CA ASP A 39 17.11 7.35 12.88
C ASP A 39 16.33 7.43 11.57
N VAL A 40 16.45 6.39 10.74
CA VAL A 40 15.69 6.27 9.47
C VAL A 40 14.19 6.24 9.75
N TRP A 41 13.76 5.45 10.75
CA TRP A 41 12.37 5.41 11.20
C TRP A 41 11.88 6.80 11.64
N ARG A 42 12.63 7.47 12.53
CA ARG A 42 12.30 8.81 13.02
C ARG A 42 12.29 9.86 11.92
N HIS A 43 13.19 9.74 10.94
CA HIS A 43 13.24 10.63 9.78
C HIS A 43 11.92 10.59 9.01
N PHE A 44 11.43 9.40 8.62
CA PHE A 44 10.18 9.33 7.88
C PHE A 44 8.95 9.61 8.75
N ALA A 45 8.96 9.24 10.04
CA ALA A 45 7.88 9.61 10.96
C ALA A 45 7.71 11.13 11.04
N LYS A 46 8.82 11.88 11.16
CA LYS A 46 8.81 13.35 11.22
C LYS A 46 8.48 13.98 9.87
N ASN A 47 9.16 13.57 8.79
CA ASN A 47 9.09 14.28 7.51
C ASN A 47 7.93 13.82 6.62
N VAL A 48 7.38 12.63 6.83
CA VAL A 48 6.26 12.09 6.03
C VAL A 48 5.00 12.03 6.87
N ALA A 49 5.01 11.32 8.00
CA ALA A 49 3.82 11.19 8.84
C ALA A 49 3.52 12.44 9.67
N LEU A 50 4.42 13.43 9.69
CA LEU A 50 4.31 14.70 10.43
C LEU A 50 4.15 14.51 11.95
N VAL A 51 4.66 13.40 12.48
CA VAL A 51 4.58 13.04 13.90
C VAL A 51 5.95 12.64 14.41
N GLU A 52 6.45 13.36 15.40
CA GLU A 52 7.70 13.00 16.08
C GLU A 52 7.48 11.78 16.99
N ASN A 53 8.41 10.83 16.93
CA ASN A 53 8.37 9.67 17.82
C ASN A 53 9.04 9.96 19.15
N GLN A 54 8.53 9.33 20.20
CA GLN A 54 9.08 9.45 21.55
C GLN A 54 10.49 8.87 21.61
N LEU A 55 11.38 9.58 22.30
CA LEU A 55 12.76 9.12 22.52
C LEU A 55 12.76 7.81 23.31
N GLY A 56 13.70 6.92 22.98
CA GLY A 56 13.80 5.59 23.60
C GLY A 56 12.83 4.53 23.05
N THR A 57 11.94 4.89 22.11
CA THR A 57 11.10 3.91 21.41
C THR A 57 11.79 3.37 20.15
N ASN A 58 11.43 2.16 19.74
CA ASN A 58 11.91 1.53 18.50
C ASN A 58 10.71 1.03 17.68
N GLY A 59 10.15 1.91 16.86
CA GLY A 59 8.99 1.56 16.04
C GLY A 59 9.30 0.54 14.95
N SER A 60 10.52 0.54 14.41
CA SER A 60 10.95 -0.45 13.42
C SER A 60 10.93 -1.89 13.96
N ALA A 61 11.35 -2.08 15.22
CA ALA A 61 11.30 -3.40 15.87
C ALA A 61 9.87 -3.88 16.15
N ALA A 62 8.92 -2.96 16.28
CA ALA A 62 7.50 -3.26 16.46
C ALA A 62 6.76 -3.46 15.11
N PHE A 63 7.41 -3.20 13.98
CA PHE A 63 6.78 -3.26 12.67
C PHE A 63 6.84 -4.68 12.10
N GLY A 64 5.91 -5.54 12.54
CA GLY A 64 5.90 -6.96 12.17
C GLY A 64 5.75 -7.27 10.68
N HIS A 65 5.29 -6.31 9.86
CA HIS A 65 5.17 -6.51 8.40
C HIS A 65 6.53 -6.68 7.70
N LEU A 66 7.63 -6.33 8.36
CA LEU A 66 8.98 -6.57 7.86
C LEU A 66 9.32 -8.06 7.74
N PHE A 67 8.48 -8.96 8.28
CA PHE A 67 8.70 -10.41 8.23
C PHE A 67 7.61 -11.07 7.39
N GLY A 68 7.92 -11.41 6.14
CA GLY A 68 7.00 -12.08 5.21
C GLY A 68 6.13 -11.12 4.38
N TYR A 69 6.30 -9.81 4.57
CA TYR A 69 5.75 -8.74 3.73
C TYR A 69 6.82 -7.70 3.38
N ASP A 70 8.09 -8.07 3.57
CA ASP A 70 9.27 -7.27 3.29
C ASP A 70 9.30 -6.75 1.85
N ALA A 71 9.73 -5.50 1.71
CA ALA A 71 9.79 -4.76 0.44
C ALA A 71 8.45 -4.65 -0.31
N SER A 72 7.33 -5.00 0.31
CA SER A 72 6.03 -5.15 -0.33
C SER A 72 4.91 -4.38 0.37
N TYR A 73 5.25 -3.51 1.33
CA TYR A 73 4.24 -2.74 2.06
C TYR A 73 3.51 -1.70 1.17
N TYR A 74 4.15 -1.22 0.10
CA TYR A 74 3.51 -0.32 -0.86
C TYR A 74 2.52 -1.08 -1.75
N SER A 75 1.28 -0.58 -1.83
CA SER A 75 0.24 -1.14 -2.70
C SER A 75 -0.73 -0.05 -3.19
N CYS A 76 -1.39 -0.30 -4.31
CA CYS A 76 -2.41 0.59 -4.88
C CYS A 76 -3.61 -0.24 -5.34
N GLY A 77 -4.82 0.33 -5.24
CA GLY A 77 -6.07 -0.28 -5.66
C GLY A 77 -6.84 0.61 -6.62
N VAL A 78 -7.77 0.01 -7.39
CA VAL A 78 -8.62 0.73 -8.36
C VAL A 78 -10.09 0.45 -8.08
N ASN A 79 -10.92 1.50 -8.07
CA ASN A 79 -12.37 1.36 -7.93
C ASN A 79 -13.05 1.33 -9.31
N VAL A 80 -13.28 0.13 -9.83
CA VAL A 80 -13.89 -0.07 -11.16
C VAL A 80 -15.41 0.07 -11.18
N PHE A 81 -16.07 0.06 -10.03
CA PHE A 81 -17.54 0.11 -9.92
C PHE A 81 -18.09 1.53 -9.81
N GLU A 82 -17.23 2.53 -9.64
CA GLU A 82 -17.65 3.93 -9.47
C GLU A 82 -18.53 4.42 -10.61
N LYS A 83 -18.19 4.07 -11.86
CA LYS A 83 -18.94 4.49 -13.05
C LYS A 83 -20.12 3.58 -13.39
N SER A 84 -20.00 2.28 -13.15
CA SER A 84 -21.01 1.29 -13.54
C SER A 84 -22.09 1.06 -12.49
N GLY A 85 -21.86 1.52 -11.26
CA GLY A 85 -22.68 1.24 -10.09
C GLY A 85 -22.24 -0.01 -9.33
N VAL A 86 -22.26 0.06 -8.00
CA VAL A 86 -21.76 -1.01 -7.10
C VAL A 86 -22.56 -2.32 -7.17
N MET A 87 -23.80 -2.29 -7.68
CA MET A 87 -24.67 -3.47 -7.85
C MET A 87 -24.77 -3.94 -9.31
N ASN A 88 -23.88 -3.47 -10.20
CA ASN A 88 -23.89 -3.86 -11.60
C ASN A 88 -23.51 -5.34 -11.77
N LYS A 89 -24.49 -6.17 -12.17
CA LYS A 89 -24.33 -7.63 -12.32
C LYS A 89 -23.31 -8.01 -13.39
N GLU A 90 -23.27 -7.28 -14.50
CA GLU A 90 -22.37 -7.55 -15.60
C GLU A 90 -20.91 -7.30 -15.17
N GLN A 91 -20.65 -6.16 -14.53
CA GLN A 91 -19.32 -5.86 -13.99
C GLN A 91 -18.89 -6.80 -12.87
N GLY A 92 -19.84 -7.21 -12.01
CA GLY A 92 -19.57 -8.23 -11.00
C GLY A 92 -19.19 -9.57 -11.62
N ARG A 93 -19.87 -9.98 -12.71
CA ARG A 93 -19.54 -11.21 -13.44
C ARG A 93 -18.17 -11.10 -14.10
N LYS A 94 -17.85 -9.95 -14.69
CA LYS A 94 -16.54 -9.67 -15.28
C LYS A 94 -15.42 -9.77 -14.24
N LEU A 95 -15.58 -9.14 -13.07
CA LEU A 95 -14.59 -9.25 -11.98
C LEU A 95 -14.37 -10.71 -11.56
N ARG A 96 -15.44 -11.49 -11.45
CA ARG A 96 -15.35 -12.91 -11.10
C ARG A 96 -14.57 -13.71 -12.14
N THR A 97 -14.89 -13.54 -13.42
CA THR A 97 -14.31 -14.35 -14.51
C THR A 97 -12.89 -13.91 -14.86
N ASP A 98 -12.64 -12.60 -14.93
CA ASP A 98 -11.39 -12.08 -15.47
C ASP A 98 -10.31 -11.98 -14.38
N VAL A 99 -10.69 -11.80 -13.11
CA VAL A 99 -9.75 -11.61 -12.01
C VAL A 99 -9.79 -12.78 -11.02
N LEU A 100 -10.95 -13.06 -10.42
CA LEU A 100 -11.01 -14.00 -9.29
C LEU A 100 -10.80 -15.45 -9.71
N SER A 101 -11.37 -15.92 -10.83
CA SER A 101 -11.16 -17.30 -11.28
C SER A 101 -9.79 -17.55 -11.87
N VAL A 102 -9.07 -16.51 -12.28
CA VAL A 102 -7.70 -16.62 -12.77
C VAL A 102 -6.73 -16.78 -11.60
N GLY A 103 -6.95 -16.07 -10.49
CA GLY A 103 -6.11 -16.15 -9.29
C GLY A 103 -4.65 -15.86 -9.60
N GLY A 104 -3.73 -16.61 -8.98
CA GLY A 104 -2.29 -16.49 -9.21
C GLY A 104 -1.75 -17.23 -10.44
N SER A 105 -2.61 -17.78 -11.30
CA SER A 105 -2.18 -18.56 -12.47
C SER A 105 -1.72 -17.69 -13.67
N GLN A 106 -1.97 -16.38 -13.61
CA GLN A 106 -1.60 -15.41 -14.65
C GLN A 106 -0.90 -14.20 -14.01
N ASP A 107 0.02 -13.58 -14.75
CA ASP A 107 0.64 -12.32 -14.35
C ASP A 107 -0.41 -11.22 -14.11
N SER A 108 -0.26 -10.51 -13.00
CA SER A 108 -1.24 -9.52 -12.53
C SER A 108 -1.45 -8.37 -13.52
N ASN A 109 -0.42 -7.94 -14.27
CA ASN A 109 -0.58 -6.88 -15.27
C ASN A 109 -1.41 -7.36 -16.46
N VAL A 110 -1.26 -8.63 -16.85
CA VAL A 110 -2.08 -9.23 -17.91
C VAL A 110 -3.53 -9.35 -17.45
N THR A 111 -3.76 -9.86 -16.24
CA THR A 111 -5.08 -9.94 -15.62
C THR A 111 -5.76 -8.57 -15.56
N LEU A 112 -5.06 -7.55 -15.06
CA LEU A 112 -5.57 -6.17 -15.00
C LEU A 112 -5.84 -5.59 -16.38
N LYS A 113 -4.98 -5.82 -17.37
CA LYS A 113 -5.18 -5.34 -18.73
C LYS A 113 -6.43 -5.93 -19.36
N ASN A 114 -6.64 -7.24 -19.21
CA ASN A 114 -7.83 -7.92 -19.72
C ASN A 114 -9.11 -7.38 -19.06
N PHE A 115 -9.06 -7.21 -17.73
CA PHE A 115 -10.20 -6.71 -16.98
C PHE A 115 -10.52 -5.23 -17.27
N LEU A 116 -9.51 -4.36 -17.33
CA LEU A 116 -9.68 -2.92 -17.55
C LEU A 116 -9.84 -2.52 -19.02
N GLY A 117 -9.43 -3.39 -19.96
CA GLY A 117 -9.39 -3.10 -21.40
C GLY A 117 -8.29 -2.12 -21.81
N ARG A 118 -7.37 -1.80 -20.90
CA ARG A 118 -6.24 -0.89 -21.09
C ARG A 118 -5.10 -1.27 -20.16
N ASN A 119 -3.89 -0.80 -20.44
CA ASN A 119 -2.79 -0.95 -19.48
C ASN A 119 -3.11 -0.20 -18.18
N PHE A 120 -2.74 -0.80 -17.06
CA PHE A 120 -2.77 -0.12 -15.77
C PHE A 120 -1.65 0.93 -15.76
N LEU A 121 -2.03 2.20 -15.54
CA LEU A 121 -1.10 3.28 -15.27
C LEU A 121 -1.31 3.66 -13.80
N PRO A 122 -0.26 3.73 -12.98
CA PRO A 122 -0.34 4.24 -11.62
C PRO A 122 -0.87 5.68 -11.57
#